data_AF-A0A444LED1-F1
#
_entry.id   AF-A0A444LED1-F1
#
_cell.length_a   1.000
_cell.length_b   1.000
_cell.length_c   1.000
_cell.angle_alpha   90.00
_cell.angle_beta   90.00
_cell.angle_gamma   90.00
#
_symmetry.space_group_name_H-M   'P 1'
#
loop_
_entity.id
_entity.type
_entity.pdbx_description
1 polymer ?
#
loop_
_entity_poly.entity_id
_entity_poly.type
_entity_poly.pdbx_seq_one_letter_code
_entity_poly.pdbx_strand_id
1 'polypeptide(L)'
;MLLVLVFVELVFAILTATHATAETRSGAIEVSARPVSAADPFSKFIKDPRVVVIDLSNIPGLENPDITPRSLHVRVEASSFELFQGDTRFHPARWPKAKFSRMVEPALGENRIALPAEISAQWKEEPFLWVGGYLKNIWAFETARLMPVPESQNTFSVQGLGEDGPIVRNAPFYLFNVFGALSSPGDYVIDPKNKRVYAIGVDDTGKFQVATRQTLYDISNAQDLEIKDLSLEKTLGTALRIRDSRNVTIDGCSIRHSGAGAISIERSVNVKILNCVIDDTAETAVSIDGGDRISLTPGNIVIANSKISRYGQDSRTYRPAVLIRGVGNRIENNEISNGPHSAIILNGNDHVISGNHISDVVKEADDAGAIYVGRDWTERGNIIESNLFSNIGMPDAADKTAVVGRRYISGIYLDDQESGYVIKRNVFDHVALPIVVHGGRDNALIENIFSQCFSSGIVLERRGEGLNGGTLESRLNAVPYTSPLWASRYPLLAEIKSKAPEDPVNNKEYGNVGVNCPVSRFASNTSPAYWPDLGHRSREIKTASRPSVTDIRHILQVTCGEYPALCIGSQGR
;
A
#
# COMPACT_ATOMS: atom_id res chain seq x y z
N MET A 1 -39.66 25.75 12.08
CA MET A 1 -38.80 24.56 12.21
C MET A 1 -38.97 23.75 10.93
N LEU A 2 -38.05 23.92 9.99
CA LEU A 2 -38.20 23.53 8.59
C LEU A 2 -37.76 22.06 8.44
N LEU A 3 -38.68 21.21 7.98
CA LEU A 3 -38.45 19.81 7.64
C LEU A 3 -37.79 19.78 6.24
N VAL A 4 -36.58 19.22 6.10
CA VAL A 4 -35.98 18.92 4.81
C VAL A 4 -36.09 17.41 4.60
N LEU A 5 -36.99 17.00 3.71
CA LEU A 5 -37.05 15.64 3.19
C LEU A 5 -35.84 15.40 2.28
N VAL A 6 -35.04 14.39 2.60
CA VAL A 6 -34.09 13.79 1.67
C VAL A 6 -34.78 12.56 1.05
N PHE A 7 -35.02 12.62 -0.25
CA PHE A 7 -35.51 11.49 -1.03
C PHE A 7 -34.39 10.44 -1.15
N VAL A 8 -34.65 9.23 -0.65
CA VAL A 8 -33.87 8.03 -0.96
C VAL A 8 -34.73 7.20 -1.90
N GLU A 9 -34.37 7.13 -3.18
CA GLU A 9 -34.96 6.15 -4.10
C GLU A 9 -34.42 4.76 -3.75
N LEU A 10 -35.28 3.94 -3.17
CA LEU A 10 -35.03 2.53 -2.92
C LEU A 10 -35.67 1.73 -4.06
N VAL A 11 -34.87 1.24 -5.01
CA VAL A 11 -35.34 0.29 -6.02
C VAL A 11 -34.96 -1.12 -5.56
N PHE A 12 -35.97 -1.90 -5.16
CA PHE A 12 -35.83 -3.34 -4.93
C PHE A 12 -35.84 -4.07 -6.29
N ALA A 13 -34.70 -4.64 -6.67
CA ALA A 13 -34.64 -5.64 -7.75
C ALA A 13 -34.34 -7.01 -7.12
N ILE A 14 -35.36 -7.89 -7.09
CA ILE A 14 -35.19 -9.31 -6.81
C ILE A 14 -34.94 -9.98 -8.17
N LEU A 15 -33.77 -10.56 -8.37
CA LEU A 15 -33.48 -11.41 -9.54
C LEU A 15 -32.73 -12.67 -9.12
N THR A 16 -33.29 -13.79 -9.54
CA THR A 16 -32.84 -15.16 -9.34
C THR A 16 -31.54 -15.45 -10.08
N ALA A 17 -30.70 -16.29 -9.47
CA ALA A 17 -29.37 -16.68 -9.92
C ALA A 17 -29.30 -17.29 -11.33
N THR A 18 -28.61 -16.58 -12.24
CA THR A 18 -27.78 -17.10 -13.33
C THR A 18 -26.86 -15.97 -13.80
N HIS A 19 -25.56 -16.00 -13.46
CA HIS A 19 -24.49 -15.09 -13.97
C HIS A 19 -24.97 -13.71 -14.43
N ALA A 20 -25.68 -12.99 -13.55
CA ALA A 20 -26.01 -11.61 -13.80
C ALA A 20 -24.72 -10.82 -13.65
N THR A 21 -24.30 -10.11 -14.68
CA THR A 21 -23.24 -9.10 -14.56
C THR A 21 -23.66 -8.14 -13.46
N ALA A 22 -22.88 -8.07 -12.36
CA ALA A 22 -23.09 -7.16 -11.25
C ALA A 22 -23.42 -5.75 -11.79
N GLU A 23 -24.41 -5.08 -11.19
CA GLU A 23 -24.81 -3.76 -11.65
C GLU A 23 -23.65 -2.76 -11.44
N THR A 24 -23.20 -2.11 -12.52
CA THR A 24 -22.10 -1.14 -12.45
C THR A 24 -22.60 0.27 -12.14
N ARG A 25 -22.07 0.85 -11.08
CA ARG A 25 -22.15 2.27 -10.72
C ARG A 25 -20.81 2.92 -11.04
N SER A 26 -20.79 3.78 -12.06
CA SER A 26 -19.61 4.52 -12.48
C SER A 26 -19.67 5.96 -11.98
N GLY A 27 -18.53 6.47 -11.48
CA GLY A 27 -18.34 7.87 -11.12
C GLY A 27 -17.92 8.76 -12.30
N ALA A 28 -17.76 8.19 -13.50
CA ALA A 28 -17.32 8.87 -14.69
C ALA A 28 -18.43 9.10 -15.72
N ILE A 29 -18.29 10.17 -16.51
CA ILE A 29 -19.13 10.47 -17.67
C ILE A 29 -18.38 10.20 -18.96
N GLU A 30 -19.09 9.83 -20.02
CA GLU A 30 -18.50 9.72 -21.35
C GLU A 30 -18.20 11.11 -21.92
N VAL A 31 -17.04 11.24 -22.55
CA VAL A 31 -16.61 12.41 -23.32
C VAL A 31 -16.07 11.97 -24.67
N SER A 32 -16.17 12.85 -25.67
CA SER A 32 -15.67 12.56 -27.02
C SER A 32 -14.36 13.29 -27.25
N ALA A 33 -13.41 12.61 -27.88
CA ALA A 33 -12.17 13.19 -28.32
C ALA A 33 -12.24 13.56 -29.81
N ARG A 34 -11.34 14.44 -30.24
CA ARG A 34 -11.12 14.73 -31.67
C ARG A 34 -9.64 14.66 -32.00
N PRO A 35 -9.27 14.50 -33.29
CA PRO A 35 -7.89 14.63 -33.71
C PRO A 35 -7.28 15.99 -33.29
N VAL A 36 -5.98 15.98 -32.98
CA VAL A 36 -5.20 17.19 -32.71
C VAL A 36 -5.09 18.03 -33.99
N SER A 37 -5.20 19.34 -33.83
CA SER A 37 -5.03 20.34 -34.89
C SER A 37 -3.82 21.23 -34.60
N ALA A 38 -3.31 21.94 -35.61
CA ALA A 38 -2.23 22.91 -35.44
C ALA A 38 -2.61 24.11 -34.54
N ALA A 39 -3.90 24.35 -34.32
CA ALA A 39 -4.40 25.39 -33.42
C ALA A 39 -4.41 24.96 -31.95
N ASP A 40 -4.24 23.67 -31.67
CA ASP A 40 -4.20 23.17 -30.30
C ASP A 40 -2.89 23.58 -29.61
N PRO A 41 -2.96 24.07 -28.36
CA PRO A 41 -1.80 24.38 -27.54
C PRO A 41 -0.84 23.21 -27.50
N PHE A 42 0.46 23.49 -27.60
CA PHE A 42 1.50 22.46 -27.44
C PHE A 42 1.48 21.34 -28.51
N SER A 43 0.65 21.47 -29.57
CA SER A 43 0.63 20.56 -30.72
C SER A 43 2.00 20.36 -31.37
N LYS A 44 2.90 21.35 -31.29
CA LYS A 44 4.29 21.25 -31.76
C LYS A 44 5.11 20.12 -31.10
N PHE A 45 4.73 19.68 -29.89
CA PHE A 45 5.41 18.61 -29.17
C PHE A 45 4.85 17.22 -29.50
N ILE A 46 3.65 17.16 -30.11
CA ILE A 46 2.94 15.93 -30.42
C ILE A 46 3.48 15.36 -31.73
N LYS A 47 4.01 14.15 -31.68
CA LYS A 47 4.62 13.47 -32.84
C LYS A 47 3.78 12.30 -33.36
N ASP A 48 2.97 11.69 -32.50
CA ASP A 48 2.18 10.51 -32.84
C ASP A 48 0.81 10.95 -33.41
N PRO A 49 0.46 10.56 -34.65
CA PRO A 49 -0.79 10.98 -35.29
C PRO A 49 -2.04 10.36 -34.64
N ARG A 50 -1.89 9.34 -33.78
CA ARG A 50 -3.01 8.73 -33.04
C ARG A 50 -3.44 9.56 -31.85
N VAL A 51 -2.69 10.61 -31.50
CA VAL A 51 -3.04 11.46 -30.37
C VAL A 51 -4.32 12.22 -30.69
N VAL A 52 -5.26 12.12 -29.75
CA VAL A 52 -6.52 12.86 -29.74
C VAL A 52 -6.49 13.88 -28.61
N VAL A 53 -7.32 14.91 -28.71
CA VAL A 53 -7.54 15.92 -27.68
C VAL A 53 -8.98 15.89 -27.18
N ILE A 54 -9.14 16.00 -25.87
CA ILE A 54 -10.42 16.07 -25.16
C ILE A 54 -10.47 17.43 -24.46
N ASP A 55 -11.59 18.14 -24.66
CA ASP A 55 -11.87 19.41 -23.98
C ASP A 55 -12.53 19.13 -22.62
N LEU A 56 -11.92 19.66 -21.55
CA LEU A 56 -12.38 19.47 -20.17
C LEU A 56 -13.17 20.68 -19.66
N SER A 57 -13.31 21.75 -20.45
CA SER A 57 -13.83 23.05 -19.99
C SER A 57 -15.27 23.01 -19.47
N ASN A 58 -16.08 22.07 -19.98
CA ASN A 58 -17.51 21.98 -19.70
C ASN A 58 -17.90 20.66 -19.00
N ILE A 59 -16.95 19.99 -18.34
CA ILE A 59 -17.24 18.74 -17.60
C ILE A 59 -17.76 19.08 -16.20
N PRO A 60 -18.99 18.69 -15.84
CA PRO A 60 -19.55 18.96 -14.51
C PRO A 60 -18.70 18.33 -13.39
N GLY A 61 -18.43 19.09 -12.33
CA GLY A 61 -17.64 18.63 -11.19
C GLY A 61 -16.13 18.61 -11.41
N LEU A 62 -15.65 19.03 -12.59
CA LEU A 62 -14.22 19.10 -12.92
C LEU A 62 -13.78 20.57 -13.09
N GLU A 63 -13.49 21.24 -11.97
CA GLU A 63 -13.20 22.68 -11.99
C GLU A 63 -11.78 23.01 -12.45
N ASN A 64 -10.78 22.35 -11.86
CA ASN A 64 -9.35 22.62 -12.06
C ASN A 64 -8.58 21.31 -12.30
N PRO A 65 -8.75 20.67 -13.48
CA PRO A 65 -8.10 19.40 -13.76
C PRO A 65 -6.58 19.62 -13.92
N ASP A 66 -5.79 18.91 -13.11
CA ASP A 66 -4.32 18.91 -13.13
C ASP A 66 -3.84 17.54 -12.59
N ILE A 67 -2.53 17.31 -12.64
CA ILE A 67 -1.89 16.22 -11.90
C ILE A 67 -2.08 16.45 -10.39
N THR A 68 -2.44 15.38 -9.69
CA THR A 68 -2.58 15.39 -8.23
C THR A 68 -1.22 15.09 -7.59
N PRO A 69 -0.71 15.93 -6.66
CA PRO A 69 0.49 15.59 -5.90
C PRO A 69 0.30 14.31 -5.07
N ARG A 70 1.29 13.43 -5.09
CA ARG A 70 1.33 12.15 -4.38
C ARG A 70 2.59 12.05 -3.53
N SER A 71 2.42 11.83 -2.23
CA SER A 71 3.51 11.46 -1.31
C SER A 71 2.94 10.91 -0.01
N LEU A 72 3.79 10.32 0.84
CA LEU A 72 3.38 9.92 2.20
C LEU A 72 2.85 11.11 3.04
N HIS A 73 3.32 12.33 2.77
CA HIS A 73 2.97 13.56 3.49
C HIS A 73 1.71 14.25 2.97
N VAL A 74 1.18 13.81 1.85
CA VAL A 74 -0.05 14.36 1.25
C VAL A 74 -1.19 13.38 1.47
N ARG A 75 -2.22 13.83 2.19
CA ARG A 75 -3.49 13.09 2.29
C ARG A 75 -4.35 13.44 1.08
N VAL A 76 -4.43 12.51 0.12
CA VAL A 76 -5.27 12.68 -1.07
C VAL A 76 -6.68 12.18 -0.80
N GLU A 77 -7.63 13.11 -0.69
CA GLU A 77 -9.06 12.78 -0.57
C GLU A 77 -9.70 12.47 -1.93
N ALA A 78 -9.24 13.16 -2.97
CA ALA A 78 -9.67 12.98 -4.33
C ALA A 78 -8.58 13.46 -5.29
N SER A 79 -8.47 12.76 -6.41
CA SER A 79 -7.69 13.20 -7.56
C SER A 79 -8.35 14.39 -8.24
N SER A 80 -7.53 15.29 -8.75
CA SER A 80 -7.98 16.42 -9.57
C SER A 80 -8.44 15.98 -10.96
N PHE A 81 -7.99 14.82 -11.46
CA PHE A 81 -8.35 14.30 -12.77
C PHE A 81 -8.07 12.78 -12.87
N GLU A 82 -8.99 12.04 -13.49
CA GLU A 82 -8.83 10.62 -13.84
C GLU A 82 -9.48 10.37 -15.21
N LEU A 83 -8.78 9.64 -16.08
CA LEU A 83 -9.20 9.35 -17.46
C LEU A 83 -9.23 7.84 -17.69
N PHE A 84 -10.27 7.39 -18.38
CA PHE A 84 -10.48 5.98 -18.71
C PHE A 84 -10.95 5.81 -20.14
N GLN A 85 -10.76 4.61 -20.67
CA GLN A 85 -11.43 4.12 -21.88
C GLN A 85 -11.70 2.62 -21.72
N GLY A 86 -12.97 2.23 -21.75
CA GLY A 86 -13.38 0.87 -21.41
C GLY A 86 -13.00 0.52 -19.96
N ASP A 87 -12.23 -0.54 -19.79
CA ASP A 87 -11.70 -0.99 -18.48
C ASP A 87 -10.27 -0.47 -18.20
N THR A 88 -9.72 0.36 -19.08
CA THR A 88 -8.35 0.87 -18.94
C THR A 88 -8.35 2.22 -18.26
N ARG A 89 -7.65 2.33 -17.13
CA ARG A 89 -7.22 3.60 -16.52
C ARG A 89 -5.99 4.13 -17.26
N PHE A 90 -6.03 5.40 -17.62
CA PHE A 90 -4.94 6.06 -18.34
C PHE A 90 -3.91 6.61 -17.35
N HIS A 91 -2.65 6.68 -17.77
CA HIS A 91 -1.57 7.20 -16.96
C HIS A 91 -0.83 8.34 -17.67
N PRO A 92 -0.27 9.31 -16.91
CA PRO A 92 0.53 10.37 -17.50
C PRO A 92 1.70 9.81 -18.31
N ALA A 93 1.89 10.31 -19.53
CA ALA A 93 3.03 9.98 -20.37
C ALA A 93 4.33 10.37 -19.65
N ARG A 94 5.30 9.46 -19.69
CA ARG A 94 6.49 9.53 -18.84
C ARG A 94 7.76 9.09 -19.54
N TRP A 95 8.87 9.63 -19.06
CA TRP A 95 10.23 9.22 -19.39
C TRP A 95 11.02 8.84 -18.12
N PRO A 96 11.75 7.71 -18.09
CA PRO A 96 11.70 6.65 -19.08
C PRO A 96 10.31 5.98 -19.09
N LYS A 97 9.98 5.34 -20.22
CA LYS A 97 8.65 4.77 -20.46
C LYS A 97 8.21 3.78 -19.36
N ALA A 98 9.17 3.05 -18.79
CA ALA A 98 8.97 2.19 -17.63
C ALA A 98 10.17 2.32 -16.67
N LYS A 99 10.01 1.83 -15.43
CA LYS A 99 11.06 1.77 -14.38
C LYS A 99 11.59 3.13 -13.95
N PHE A 100 12.84 3.24 -13.48
CA PHE A 100 13.39 4.50 -13.00
C PHE A 100 14.70 4.82 -13.72
N SER A 101 14.90 6.10 -14.02
CA SER A 101 16.23 6.65 -14.32
C SER A 101 16.98 6.88 -13.00
N ARG A 102 18.31 6.85 -13.06
CA ARG A 102 19.21 7.18 -11.94
C ARG A 102 20.17 8.31 -12.28
N MET A 103 19.90 9.05 -13.35
CA MET A 103 20.80 10.09 -13.85
C MET A 103 20.55 11.46 -13.20
N VAL A 104 19.97 11.49 -12.00
CA VAL A 104 19.68 12.74 -11.29
C VAL A 104 20.84 13.12 -10.38
N GLU A 105 21.21 14.40 -10.43
CA GLU A 105 22.27 14.99 -9.63
C GLU A 105 21.69 16.14 -8.78
N PRO A 106 22.05 16.27 -7.48
CA PRO A 106 21.70 17.46 -6.72
C PRO A 106 22.41 18.69 -7.32
N ALA A 107 21.68 19.80 -7.43
CA ALA A 107 22.21 21.06 -7.93
C ALA A 107 22.30 22.12 -6.83
N LEU A 108 23.07 23.18 -7.08
CA LEU A 108 23.22 24.28 -6.13
C LEU A 108 21.88 25.01 -5.90
N GLY A 109 21.49 25.12 -4.63
CA GLY A 109 20.23 25.70 -4.18
C GLY A 109 19.26 24.63 -3.67
N GLU A 110 18.32 25.05 -2.84
CA GLU A 110 17.38 24.13 -2.18
C GLU A 110 16.46 23.45 -3.19
N ASN A 111 16.24 22.13 -3.03
CA ASN A 111 15.35 21.31 -3.86
C ASN A 111 15.56 21.50 -5.37
N ARG A 112 16.82 21.53 -5.82
CA ARG A 112 17.18 21.61 -7.25
C ARG A 112 17.87 20.34 -7.71
N ILE A 113 17.54 19.94 -8.93
CA ILE A 113 18.17 18.82 -9.61
C ILE A 113 18.83 19.26 -10.91
N ALA A 114 19.93 18.62 -11.26
CA ALA A 114 20.54 18.67 -12.58
C ALA A 114 20.28 17.34 -13.30
N LEU A 115 19.91 17.43 -14.57
CA LEU A 115 19.75 16.30 -15.46
C LEU A 115 20.88 16.29 -16.51
N PRO A 116 21.16 15.16 -17.19
CA PRO A 116 22.11 15.14 -18.30
C PRO A 116 21.71 16.15 -19.39
N ALA A 117 22.70 16.70 -20.10
CA ALA A 117 22.46 17.74 -21.10
C ALA A 117 21.48 17.28 -22.20
N GLU A 118 21.58 16.02 -22.64
CA GLU A 118 20.69 15.43 -23.64
C GLU A 118 19.23 15.37 -23.17
N ILE A 119 19.01 14.90 -21.94
CA ILE A 119 17.69 14.81 -21.32
C ILE A 119 17.12 16.20 -21.05
N SER A 120 17.96 17.13 -20.59
CA SER A 120 17.57 18.52 -20.36
C SER A 120 17.15 19.18 -21.67
N ALA A 121 17.96 19.08 -22.72
CA ALA A 121 17.65 19.63 -24.03
C ALA A 121 16.34 19.08 -24.61
N GLN A 122 16.03 17.81 -24.31
CA GLN A 122 14.79 17.19 -24.76
C GLN A 122 13.54 17.74 -24.05
N TRP A 123 13.62 18.00 -22.75
CA TRP A 123 12.43 18.25 -21.91
C TRP A 123 12.34 19.67 -21.32
N LYS A 124 13.35 20.52 -21.47
CA LYS A 124 13.38 21.86 -20.84
C LYS A 124 12.25 22.78 -21.31
N GLU A 125 11.78 22.61 -22.54
CA GLU A 125 10.65 23.39 -23.08
C GLU A 125 9.28 22.76 -22.80
N GLU A 126 9.22 21.57 -22.21
CA GLU A 126 7.96 20.90 -21.89
C GLU A 126 7.19 21.69 -20.84
N PRO A 127 5.93 22.06 -21.11
CA PRO A 127 5.10 22.74 -20.13
C PRO A 127 4.58 21.73 -19.10
N PHE A 128 4.24 22.21 -17.89
CA PHE A 128 3.56 21.40 -16.86
C PHE A 128 4.32 20.11 -16.49
N LEU A 129 5.65 20.13 -16.53
CA LEU A 129 6.50 18.99 -16.26
C LEU A 129 6.42 18.59 -14.78
N TRP A 130 6.36 17.29 -14.52
CA TRP A 130 6.43 16.71 -13.19
C TRP A 130 7.59 15.71 -13.07
N VAL A 131 8.05 15.51 -11.83
CA VAL A 131 8.98 14.45 -11.45
C VAL A 131 8.29 13.56 -10.41
N GLY A 132 8.45 12.25 -10.56
CA GLY A 132 8.04 11.25 -9.56
C GLY A 132 9.21 10.36 -9.21
N GLY A 133 9.44 10.07 -7.93
CA GLY A 133 10.55 9.22 -7.53
C GLY A 133 10.86 9.25 -6.04
N TYR A 134 11.99 8.63 -5.70
CA TYR A 134 12.51 8.52 -4.34
C TYR A 134 13.69 9.48 -4.17
N LEU A 135 13.39 10.78 -4.22
CA LEU A 135 14.40 11.83 -4.42
C LEU A 135 15.30 12.05 -3.19
N LYS A 136 14.77 11.84 -1.99
CA LYS A 136 15.50 12.06 -0.72
C LYS A 136 15.75 10.75 0.02
N ASN A 137 14.73 9.91 0.15
CA ASN A 137 14.79 8.61 0.84
C ASN A 137 14.12 7.51 -0.01
N ILE A 138 14.66 6.29 0.01
CA ILE A 138 14.13 5.16 -0.79
C ILE A 138 12.80 4.61 -0.23
N TRP A 139 12.47 4.89 1.02
CA TRP A 139 11.18 4.57 1.64
C TRP A 139 10.11 5.65 1.38
N ALA A 140 10.46 6.79 0.78
CA ALA A 140 9.56 7.92 0.57
C ALA A 140 9.41 8.28 -0.91
N PHE A 141 8.37 7.76 -1.54
CA PHE A 141 7.99 8.18 -2.89
C PHE A 141 7.29 9.52 -2.85
N GLU A 142 7.68 10.41 -3.77
CA GLU A 142 7.07 11.74 -3.92
C GLU A 142 6.93 12.11 -5.39
N THR A 143 5.89 12.90 -5.69
CA THR A 143 5.76 13.63 -6.94
C THR A 143 5.81 15.12 -6.70
N ALA A 144 6.49 15.85 -7.58
CA ALA A 144 6.64 17.29 -7.48
C ALA A 144 6.64 17.94 -8.87
N ARG A 145 6.27 19.21 -8.90
CA ARG A 145 6.32 19.99 -10.13
C ARG A 145 7.76 20.38 -10.44
N LEU A 146 8.14 20.28 -11.71
CA LEU A 146 9.49 20.53 -12.18
C LEU A 146 9.51 21.80 -13.04
N MET A 147 10.30 22.79 -12.61
CA MET A 147 10.40 24.10 -13.28
C MET A 147 11.83 24.33 -13.76
N PRO A 148 12.07 24.66 -15.04
CA PRO A 148 13.41 24.98 -15.51
C PRO A 148 13.95 26.23 -14.81
N VAL A 149 15.23 26.22 -14.43
CA VAL A 149 15.91 27.40 -13.88
C VAL A 149 16.40 28.27 -15.03
N PRO A 150 15.97 29.55 -15.16
CA PRO A 150 16.28 30.39 -16.33
C PRO A 150 17.77 30.54 -16.61
N GLU A 151 18.59 30.65 -15.57
CA GLU A 151 20.03 30.90 -15.68
C GLU A 151 20.87 29.62 -15.92
N SER A 152 20.23 28.45 -16.04
CA SER A 152 20.92 27.16 -16.24
C SER A 152 20.37 26.40 -17.44
N GLN A 153 21.22 25.61 -18.10
CA GLN A 153 20.81 24.76 -19.22
C GLN A 153 20.27 23.39 -18.80
N ASN A 154 20.63 22.92 -17.61
CA ASN A 154 20.33 21.56 -17.16
C ASN A 154 19.74 21.47 -15.76
N THR A 155 19.50 22.62 -15.10
CA THR A 155 18.97 22.67 -13.73
C THR A 155 17.47 22.92 -13.73
N PHE A 156 16.79 22.20 -12.85
CA PHE A 156 15.37 22.36 -12.57
C PHE A 156 15.14 22.52 -11.07
N SER A 157 14.16 23.34 -10.71
CA SER A 157 13.61 23.44 -9.36
C SER A 157 12.49 22.42 -9.19
N VAL A 158 12.56 21.67 -8.09
CA VAL A 158 11.56 20.70 -7.66
C VAL A 158 10.68 21.34 -6.59
N GLN A 159 9.39 21.47 -6.84
CA GLN A 159 8.46 22.16 -5.95
C GLN A 159 7.47 21.19 -5.30
N GLY A 160 7.37 21.23 -3.97
CA GLY A 160 6.37 20.48 -3.21
C GLY A 160 6.84 19.13 -2.64
N LEU A 161 8.15 18.93 -2.46
CA LEU A 161 8.65 17.79 -1.66
C LEU A 161 8.32 18.03 -0.18
N GLY A 162 7.80 17.01 0.48
CA GLY A 162 7.48 16.99 1.90
C GLY A 162 8.54 16.31 2.76
N GLU A 163 9.37 15.44 2.19
CA GLU A 163 10.48 14.81 2.91
C GLU A 163 11.56 15.81 3.32
N ASP A 164 12.15 15.58 4.50
CA ASP A 164 13.27 16.35 5.00
C ASP A 164 14.60 15.93 4.36
N GLY A 165 15.58 16.83 4.42
CA GLY A 165 16.94 16.57 3.94
C GLY A 165 17.15 16.85 2.44
N PRO A 166 18.38 16.61 1.95
CA PRO A 166 18.76 16.92 0.58
C PRO A 166 18.33 15.83 -0.41
N ILE A 167 18.11 16.23 -1.67
CA ILE A 167 17.98 15.28 -2.77
C ILE A 167 19.29 14.51 -2.92
N VAL A 168 19.21 13.18 -3.03
CA VAL A 168 20.39 12.31 -3.12
C VAL A 168 20.81 12.09 -4.57
N ARG A 169 22.13 12.01 -4.77
CA ARG A 169 22.72 11.64 -6.07
C ARG A 169 22.22 10.25 -6.49
N ASN A 170 21.93 10.09 -7.77
CA ASN A 170 21.45 8.85 -8.38
C ASN A 170 20.11 8.33 -7.80
N ALA A 171 19.31 9.20 -7.19
CA ALA A 171 17.96 8.86 -6.77
C ALA A 171 17.14 8.30 -7.95
N PRO A 172 16.36 7.21 -7.75
CA PRO A 172 15.49 6.69 -8.79
C PRO A 172 14.31 7.63 -9.03
N PHE A 173 14.14 8.06 -10.30
CA PHE A 173 13.09 9.00 -10.70
C PHE A 173 12.57 8.73 -12.11
N TYR A 174 11.44 9.35 -12.43
CA TYR A 174 10.95 9.53 -13.79
C TYR A 174 10.35 10.93 -13.93
N LEU A 175 10.37 11.45 -15.16
CA LEU A 175 9.63 12.65 -15.56
C LEU A 175 8.27 12.22 -16.11
N PHE A 176 7.21 12.96 -15.82
CA PHE A 176 5.88 12.65 -16.33
C PHE A 176 5.06 13.90 -16.63
N ASN A 177 3.91 13.69 -17.28
CA ASN A 177 3.14 14.73 -17.96
C ASN A 177 3.93 15.38 -19.11
N VAL A 178 4.64 14.55 -19.89
CA VAL A 178 5.57 14.98 -20.95
C VAL A 178 4.93 14.81 -22.32
N PHE A 179 4.68 15.89 -23.06
CA PHE A 179 4.05 15.84 -24.39
C PHE A 179 4.86 14.99 -25.37
N GLY A 180 6.17 15.20 -25.43
CA GLY A 180 7.04 14.45 -26.33
C GLY A 180 7.25 12.98 -25.93
N ALA A 181 6.75 12.54 -24.77
CA ALA A 181 6.75 11.12 -24.36
C ALA A 181 5.40 10.41 -24.63
N LEU A 182 4.37 11.14 -25.08
CA LEU A 182 3.05 10.62 -25.42
C LEU A 182 3.16 9.70 -26.64
N SER A 183 3.17 8.37 -26.42
CA SER A 183 3.64 7.42 -27.44
C SER A 183 2.97 6.05 -27.42
N SER A 184 2.21 5.69 -26.39
CA SER A 184 1.54 4.40 -26.28
C SER A 184 0.06 4.53 -25.95
N PRO A 185 -0.79 3.59 -26.43
CA PRO A 185 -2.16 3.47 -25.96
C PRO A 185 -2.27 3.46 -24.43
N GLY A 186 -3.21 4.22 -23.88
CA GLY A 186 -3.37 4.41 -22.44
C GLY A 186 -2.55 5.56 -21.83
N ASP A 187 -1.69 6.22 -22.61
CA ASP A 187 -1.01 7.43 -22.17
C ASP A 187 -1.90 8.66 -22.29
N TYR A 188 -1.71 9.62 -21.37
CA TYR A 188 -2.20 10.98 -21.52
C TYR A 188 -1.20 12.05 -21.09
N VAL A 189 -1.43 13.29 -21.52
CA VAL A 189 -0.77 14.50 -21.00
C VAL A 189 -1.84 15.56 -20.79
N ILE A 190 -1.83 16.20 -19.63
CA ILE A 190 -2.79 17.22 -19.24
C ILE A 190 -2.20 18.63 -19.34
N ASP A 191 -2.99 19.51 -19.94
CA ASP A 191 -2.79 20.95 -20.00
C ASP A 191 -3.83 21.62 -19.08
N PRO A 192 -3.49 21.86 -17.80
CA PRO A 192 -4.43 22.43 -16.84
C PRO A 192 -4.83 23.87 -17.19
N LYS A 193 -3.94 24.62 -17.86
CA LYS A 193 -4.19 26.03 -18.20
C LYS A 193 -5.29 26.18 -19.24
N ASN A 194 -5.30 25.32 -20.25
CA ASN A 194 -6.31 25.35 -21.31
C ASN A 194 -7.42 24.30 -21.09
N LYS A 195 -7.44 23.61 -19.94
CA LYS A 195 -8.39 22.54 -19.60
C LYS A 195 -8.51 21.50 -20.72
N ARG A 196 -7.37 20.95 -21.15
CA ARG A 196 -7.30 19.93 -22.20
C ARG A 196 -6.48 18.75 -21.75
N VAL A 197 -6.83 17.57 -22.27
CA VAL A 197 -6.01 16.38 -22.17
C VAL A 197 -5.76 15.82 -23.58
N TYR A 198 -4.51 15.44 -23.81
CA TYR A 198 -4.04 14.79 -25.03
C TYR A 198 -3.77 13.33 -24.71
N ALA A 199 -4.36 12.40 -25.47
CA ALA A 199 -4.32 10.98 -25.13
C ALA A 199 -4.17 10.11 -26.37
N ILE A 200 -3.66 8.89 -26.19
CA ILE A 200 -3.68 7.85 -27.23
C ILE A 200 -4.66 6.77 -26.75
N GLY A 201 -5.76 6.60 -27.49
CA GLY A 201 -6.78 5.60 -27.17
C GLY A 201 -6.24 4.18 -27.15
N VAL A 202 -6.82 3.32 -26.32
CA VAL A 202 -6.65 1.85 -26.35
C VAL A 202 -7.57 1.19 -27.38
N ASP A 203 -8.54 1.94 -27.88
CA ASP A 203 -9.38 1.59 -29.02
C ASP A 203 -9.66 2.81 -29.91
N ASP A 204 -10.28 2.58 -31.06
CA ASP A 204 -10.55 3.60 -32.09
C ASP A 204 -11.93 4.29 -31.95
N THR A 205 -12.63 4.11 -30.83
CA THR A 205 -13.99 4.67 -30.65
C THR A 205 -14.01 6.19 -30.56
N GLY A 206 -12.89 6.80 -30.16
CA GLY A 206 -12.82 8.23 -29.81
C GLY A 206 -13.66 8.60 -28.58
N LYS A 207 -14.18 7.60 -27.84
CA LYS A 207 -14.97 7.77 -26.63
C LYS A 207 -14.12 7.46 -25.41
N PHE A 208 -14.11 8.39 -24.47
CA PHE A 208 -13.37 8.30 -23.22
C PHE A 208 -14.31 8.54 -22.05
N GLN A 209 -13.85 8.25 -20.84
CA GLN A 209 -14.60 8.48 -19.62
C GLN A 209 -13.75 9.31 -18.66
N VAL A 210 -14.34 10.38 -18.13
CA VAL A 210 -13.68 11.26 -17.16
C VAL A 210 -14.43 11.17 -15.84
N ALA A 211 -13.71 10.87 -14.76
CA ALA A 211 -14.32 10.80 -13.43
C ALA A 211 -14.81 12.18 -12.98
N THR A 212 -16.01 12.22 -12.41
CA THR A 212 -16.65 13.45 -11.91
C THR A 212 -17.19 13.30 -10.49
N ARG A 213 -17.30 12.06 -9.99
CA ARG A 213 -17.74 11.75 -8.63
C ARG A 213 -16.56 11.40 -7.75
N GLN A 214 -16.49 12.01 -6.57
CA GLN A 214 -15.49 11.66 -5.57
C GLN A 214 -15.84 10.33 -4.88
N THR A 215 -17.11 10.12 -4.55
CA THR A 215 -17.62 8.95 -3.84
C THR A 215 -18.95 8.53 -4.46
N LEU A 216 -19.20 7.23 -4.52
CA LEU A 216 -20.46 6.66 -5.03
C LEU A 216 -21.45 6.40 -3.91
N TYR A 217 -20.97 5.89 -2.77
CA TYR A 217 -21.77 5.65 -1.58
C TYR A 217 -21.09 6.22 -0.35
N ASP A 218 -21.77 7.14 0.34
CA ASP A 218 -21.35 7.72 1.62
C ASP A 218 -22.39 7.37 2.68
N ILE A 219 -22.07 6.37 3.49
CA ILE A 219 -22.93 5.78 4.51
C ILE A 219 -22.51 6.38 5.85
N SER A 220 -23.40 7.14 6.47
CA SER A 220 -23.13 7.81 7.74
C SER A 220 -24.28 7.59 8.72
N ASN A 221 -23.96 7.29 9.98
CA ASN A 221 -24.94 7.05 11.05
C ASN A 221 -25.99 5.98 10.69
N ALA A 222 -25.56 4.93 9.98
CA ALA A 222 -26.42 3.85 9.53
C ALA A 222 -26.28 2.61 10.42
N GLN A 223 -27.32 1.79 10.43
CA GLN A 223 -27.28 0.48 11.07
C GLN A 223 -27.99 -0.58 10.22
N ASP A 224 -27.51 -1.81 10.31
CA ASP A 224 -28.13 -2.99 9.72
C ASP A 224 -28.32 -2.85 8.21
N LEU A 225 -27.21 -2.54 7.52
CA LEU A 225 -27.15 -2.30 6.08
C LEU A 225 -26.40 -3.42 5.36
N GLU A 226 -26.86 -3.78 4.17
CA GLU A 226 -26.19 -4.74 3.29
C GLU A 226 -26.08 -4.17 1.87
N ILE A 227 -24.88 -4.28 1.28
CA ILE A 227 -24.58 -3.95 -0.11
C ILE A 227 -24.04 -5.22 -0.76
N LYS A 228 -24.70 -5.67 -1.83
CA LYS A 228 -24.41 -6.94 -2.49
C LYS A 228 -24.34 -6.83 -4.00
N ASP A 229 -23.41 -7.59 -4.59
CA ASP A 229 -23.32 -7.83 -6.04
C ASP A 229 -23.31 -6.55 -6.91
N LEU A 230 -22.60 -5.51 -6.43
CA LEU A 230 -22.42 -4.24 -7.14
C LEU A 230 -20.97 -4.04 -7.60
N SER A 231 -20.82 -3.39 -8.76
CA SER A 231 -19.52 -2.87 -9.23
C SER A 231 -19.47 -1.36 -9.06
N LEU A 232 -18.52 -0.84 -8.26
CA LEU A 232 -18.33 0.58 -7.97
C LEU A 232 -17.03 1.06 -8.60
N GLU A 233 -17.08 1.93 -9.60
CA GLU A 233 -15.90 2.22 -10.42
C GLU A 233 -15.72 3.70 -10.79
N LYS A 234 -14.48 4.06 -11.15
CA LYS A 234 -14.13 5.32 -11.85
C LYS A 234 -14.47 6.57 -11.05
N THR A 235 -13.92 6.64 -9.84
CA THR A 235 -14.10 7.78 -8.92
C THR A 235 -12.86 8.63 -8.82
N LEU A 236 -13.03 9.92 -8.54
CA LEU A 236 -11.91 10.81 -8.20
C LEU A 236 -11.35 10.50 -6.80
N GLY A 237 -12.22 10.16 -5.85
CA GLY A 237 -11.86 9.88 -4.45
C GLY A 237 -12.20 8.45 -4.04
N THR A 238 -12.43 8.26 -2.74
CA THR A 238 -12.80 6.95 -2.19
C THR A 238 -14.21 6.55 -2.61
N ALA A 239 -14.35 5.39 -3.26
CA ALA A 239 -15.62 4.97 -3.86
C ALA A 239 -16.75 4.70 -2.83
N LEU A 240 -16.42 4.06 -1.71
CA LEU A 240 -17.34 3.73 -0.63
C LEU A 240 -16.82 4.23 0.72
N ARG A 241 -17.61 5.05 1.42
CA ARG A 241 -17.29 5.57 2.76
C ARG A 241 -18.34 5.10 3.76
N ILE A 242 -17.90 4.58 4.91
CA ILE A 242 -18.74 4.17 6.04
C ILE A 242 -18.26 4.91 7.30
N ARG A 243 -19.14 5.68 7.91
CA ARG A 243 -18.81 6.53 9.07
C ARG A 243 -19.85 6.37 10.17
N ASP A 244 -19.38 6.29 11.40
CA ASP A 244 -20.23 6.31 12.60
C ASP A 244 -21.40 5.30 12.52
N SER A 245 -21.13 4.11 11.95
CA SER A 245 -22.13 3.12 11.57
C SER A 245 -21.89 1.76 12.25
N ARG A 246 -22.91 0.91 12.26
CA ARG A 246 -22.83 -0.43 12.88
C ARG A 246 -23.51 -1.49 12.03
N ASN A 247 -23.00 -2.72 12.07
CA ASN A 247 -23.63 -3.86 11.38
C ASN A 247 -23.82 -3.60 9.88
N VAL A 248 -22.72 -3.31 9.17
CA VAL A 248 -22.73 -3.09 7.71
C VAL A 248 -22.03 -4.25 7.01
N THR A 249 -22.65 -4.84 6.00
CA THR A 249 -22.05 -5.91 5.19
C THR A 249 -21.92 -5.47 3.74
N ILE A 250 -20.74 -5.68 3.17
CA ILE A 250 -20.41 -5.51 1.76
C ILE A 250 -20.00 -6.89 1.26
N ASP A 251 -20.76 -7.48 0.35
CA ASP A 251 -20.58 -8.89 -0.04
C ASP A 251 -20.69 -9.07 -1.56
N GLY A 252 -19.71 -9.75 -2.17
CA GLY A 252 -19.73 -10.02 -3.62
C GLY A 252 -19.53 -8.78 -4.50
N CYS A 253 -19.01 -7.68 -3.94
CA CYS A 253 -18.84 -6.42 -4.67
C CYS A 253 -17.49 -6.32 -5.37
N SER A 254 -17.45 -5.61 -6.49
CA SER A 254 -16.22 -5.17 -7.17
C SER A 254 -16.05 -3.67 -6.96
N ILE A 255 -14.90 -3.21 -6.46
CA ILE A 255 -14.61 -1.79 -6.27
C ILE A 255 -13.27 -1.49 -6.95
N ARG A 256 -13.31 -0.73 -8.05
CA ARG A 256 -12.12 -0.52 -8.90
C ARG A 256 -11.94 0.90 -9.39
N HIS A 257 -10.76 1.20 -9.94
CA HIS A 257 -10.52 2.44 -10.70
C HIS A 257 -10.77 3.70 -9.87
N SER A 258 -10.23 3.75 -8.65
CA SER A 258 -10.43 4.88 -7.73
C SER A 258 -9.20 5.78 -7.67
N GLY A 259 -9.40 7.08 -7.87
CA GLY A 259 -8.38 8.12 -7.72
C GLY A 259 -7.95 8.38 -6.26
N ALA A 260 -8.61 7.75 -5.28
CA ALA A 260 -8.09 7.59 -3.93
C ALA A 260 -8.17 6.11 -3.50
N GLY A 261 -8.84 5.79 -2.39
CA GLY A 261 -9.04 4.41 -1.93
C GLY A 261 -10.30 3.75 -2.49
N ALA A 262 -10.52 2.48 -2.19
CA ALA A 262 -11.78 1.81 -2.52
C ALA A 262 -12.82 1.97 -1.40
N ILE A 263 -12.44 1.62 -0.17
CA ILE A 263 -13.34 1.61 0.99
C ILE A 263 -12.67 2.33 2.18
N SER A 264 -13.38 3.27 2.80
CA SER A 264 -12.97 3.86 4.09
C SER A 264 -14.02 3.56 5.15
N ILE A 265 -13.58 3.02 6.29
CA ILE A 265 -14.41 2.77 7.46
C ILE A 265 -13.85 3.60 8.62
N GLU A 266 -14.68 4.47 9.19
CA GLU A 266 -14.29 5.35 10.30
C GLU A 266 -15.28 5.23 11.46
N ARG A 267 -14.76 5.13 12.69
CA ARG A 267 -15.55 5.10 13.94
C ARG A 267 -16.77 4.17 13.87
N SER A 268 -16.60 3.01 13.24
CA SER A 268 -17.68 2.07 12.98
C SER A 268 -17.37 0.71 13.58
N VAL A 269 -18.41 -0.10 13.81
CA VAL A 269 -18.28 -1.41 14.45
C VAL A 269 -19.07 -2.48 13.70
N ASN A 270 -18.63 -3.74 13.77
CA ASN A 270 -19.26 -4.88 13.13
C ASN A 270 -19.46 -4.67 11.61
N VAL A 271 -18.41 -4.23 10.91
CA VAL A 271 -18.43 -4.09 9.45
C VAL A 271 -17.78 -5.30 8.79
N LYS A 272 -18.39 -5.85 7.74
CA LYS A 272 -17.88 -7.01 7.00
C LYS A 272 -17.68 -6.69 5.54
N ILE A 273 -16.50 -6.98 5.00
CA ILE A 273 -16.18 -6.96 3.57
C ILE A 273 -15.87 -8.40 3.17
N LEU A 274 -16.76 -9.02 2.40
CA LEU A 274 -16.74 -10.45 2.11
C LEU A 274 -16.76 -10.70 0.60
N ASN A 275 -15.97 -11.66 0.13
CA ASN A 275 -16.03 -12.12 -1.26
C ASN A 275 -15.89 -11.00 -2.30
N CYS A 276 -15.17 -9.92 -1.97
CA CYS A 276 -15.06 -8.74 -2.81
C CYS A 276 -13.81 -8.80 -3.69
N VAL A 277 -13.85 -8.05 -4.81
CA VAL A 277 -12.68 -7.74 -5.61
C VAL A 277 -12.40 -6.24 -5.48
N ILE A 278 -11.20 -5.89 -5.01
CA ILE A 278 -10.75 -4.51 -4.84
C ILE A 278 -9.48 -4.34 -5.64
N ASP A 279 -9.48 -3.43 -6.61
CA ASP A 279 -8.38 -3.39 -7.57
C ASP A 279 -8.21 -2.02 -8.26
N ASP A 280 -6.98 -1.67 -8.66
CA ASP A 280 -6.64 -0.38 -9.30
C ASP A 280 -7.09 0.84 -8.47
N THR A 281 -6.46 1.01 -7.29
CA THR A 281 -6.64 2.19 -6.44
C THR A 281 -5.36 3.03 -6.43
N ALA A 282 -5.52 4.35 -6.56
CA ALA A 282 -4.41 5.30 -6.52
C ALA A 282 -3.72 5.33 -5.14
N GLU A 283 -4.50 5.13 -4.08
CA GLU A 283 -4.09 5.21 -2.68
C GLU A 283 -4.33 3.88 -1.94
N THR A 284 -4.42 3.92 -0.60
CA THR A 284 -4.78 2.79 0.26
C THR A 284 -6.11 2.20 -0.17
N ALA A 285 -6.17 0.90 -0.46
CA ALA A 285 -7.39 0.29 -0.97
C ALA A 285 -8.49 0.24 0.09
N VAL A 286 -8.21 -0.29 1.29
CA VAL A 286 -9.14 -0.30 2.42
C VAL A 286 -8.51 0.35 3.66
N SER A 287 -9.17 1.37 4.20
CA SER A 287 -8.80 2.00 5.47
C SER A 287 -9.83 1.64 6.54
N ILE A 288 -9.34 1.14 7.68
CA ILE A 288 -10.15 0.73 8.82
C ILE A 288 -9.76 1.56 10.05
N ASP A 289 -10.75 2.17 10.67
CA ASP A 289 -10.69 2.69 12.04
C ASP A 289 -11.91 2.19 12.81
N GLY A 290 -11.70 1.17 13.66
CA GLY A 290 -12.77 0.54 14.43
C GLY A 290 -12.31 -0.05 15.75
N GLY A 291 -13.12 0.14 16.79
CA GLY A 291 -12.78 -0.16 18.18
C GLY A 291 -12.23 1.06 18.92
N ASP A 292 -11.98 0.90 20.20
CA ASP A 292 -11.43 1.95 21.06
C ASP A 292 -10.26 1.41 21.88
N ARG A 293 -9.08 2.00 21.70
CA ARG A 293 -7.86 1.54 22.39
C ARG A 293 -7.93 1.80 23.88
N ILE A 294 -8.48 2.95 24.32
CA ILE A 294 -8.49 3.32 25.74
C ILE A 294 -9.23 2.27 26.58
N SER A 295 -10.42 1.85 26.11
CA SER A 295 -11.24 0.82 26.73
C SER A 295 -10.96 -0.61 26.24
N LEU A 296 -10.05 -0.80 25.28
CA LEU A 296 -9.82 -2.07 24.59
C LEU A 296 -11.11 -2.70 24.02
N THR A 297 -12.07 -1.86 23.63
CA THR A 297 -13.33 -2.32 23.04
C THR A 297 -13.11 -2.66 21.57
N PRO A 298 -13.45 -3.88 21.11
CA PRO A 298 -13.19 -4.29 19.74
C PRO A 298 -14.13 -3.62 18.72
N GLY A 299 -13.61 -3.33 17.54
CA GLY A 299 -14.38 -2.86 16.38
C GLY A 299 -15.07 -3.98 15.62
N ASN A 300 -14.55 -5.22 15.68
CA ASN A 300 -15.04 -6.39 14.95
C ASN A 300 -15.22 -6.16 13.44
N ILE A 301 -14.32 -5.39 12.83
CA ILE A 301 -14.31 -5.20 11.37
C ILE A 301 -13.58 -6.38 10.74
N VAL A 302 -14.20 -7.01 9.73
CA VAL A 302 -13.67 -8.20 9.07
C VAL A 302 -13.55 -7.97 7.57
N ILE A 303 -12.38 -8.26 7.00
CA ILE A 303 -12.20 -8.46 5.55
C ILE A 303 -11.90 -9.93 5.33
N ALA A 304 -12.74 -10.64 4.57
CA ALA A 304 -12.53 -12.05 4.32
C ALA A 304 -12.84 -12.53 2.90
N ASN A 305 -12.13 -13.58 2.48
CA ASN A 305 -12.30 -14.27 1.20
C ASN A 305 -12.29 -13.32 -0.01
N SER A 306 -11.57 -12.20 0.09
CA SER A 306 -11.56 -11.14 -0.91
C SER A 306 -10.22 -11.10 -1.64
N LYS A 307 -10.23 -10.53 -2.84
CA LYS A 307 -9.03 -10.24 -3.62
C LYS A 307 -8.74 -8.75 -3.61
N ILE A 308 -7.54 -8.36 -3.21
CA ILE A 308 -7.08 -6.98 -3.19
C ILE A 308 -5.80 -6.88 -4.01
N SER A 309 -5.84 -6.19 -5.16
CA SER A 309 -4.67 -6.04 -6.02
C SER A 309 -4.46 -4.62 -6.53
N ARG A 310 -3.27 -4.33 -7.08
CA ARG A 310 -2.96 -3.06 -7.76
C ARG A 310 -3.42 -1.82 -6.99
N TYR A 311 -2.99 -1.71 -5.74
CA TYR A 311 -3.26 -0.55 -4.87
C TYR A 311 -2.04 0.36 -4.76
N GLY A 312 -2.19 1.57 -4.23
CA GLY A 312 -1.11 2.55 -4.12
C GLY A 312 -0.44 2.88 -5.47
N GLN A 313 -1.21 2.87 -6.55
CA GLN A 313 -0.65 3.00 -7.91
C GLN A 313 0.01 4.37 -8.15
N ASP A 314 -0.52 5.40 -7.51
CA ASP A 314 -0.08 6.78 -7.71
C ASP A 314 0.78 7.24 -6.53
N SER A 315 0.35 6.96 -5.30
CA SER A 315 1.15 7.13 -4.08
C SER A 315 1.82 5.81 -3.71
N ARG A 316 3.09 5.65 -4.12
CA ARG A 316 3.76 4.34 -4.18
C ARG A 316 4.32 3.83 -2.84
N THR A 317 4.32 4.64 -1.78
CA THR A 317 4.75 4.25 -0.43
C THR A 317 3.68 4.57 0.60
N TYR A 318 3.61 3.76 1.67
CA TYR A 318 2.65 3.94 2.77
C TYR A 318 1.18 4.03 2.36
N ARG A 319 0.80 3.36 1.26
CA ARG A 319 -0.58 3.19 0.79
C ARG A 319 -0.88 1.70 0.59
N PRO A 320 -1.14 0.97 1.69
CA PRO A 320 -1.27 -0.48 1.64
C PRO A 320 -2.60 -0.93 1.04
N ALA A 321 -2.74 -2.23 0.80
CA ALA A 321 -4.02 -2.84 0.50
C ALA A 321 -4.99 -2.65 1.68
N VAL A 322 -4.50 -2.88 2.90
CA VAL A 322 -5.26 -2.66 4.12
C VAL A 322 -4.46 -1.83 5.12
N LEU A 323 -5.02 -0.69 5.53
CA LEU A 323 -4.56 0.07 6.68
C LEU A 323 -5.53 -0.18 7.82
N ILE A 324 -5.08 -0.87 8.87
CA ILE A 324 -5.93 -1.30 9.98
C ILE A 324 -5.59 -0.55 11.27
N ARG A 325 -6.61 0.08 11.87
CA ARG A 325 -6.53 0.78 13.16
C ARG A 325 -7.57 0.29 14.16
N GLY A 326 -7.25 0.44 15.43
CA GLY A 326 -8.18 0.28 16.55
C GLY A 326 -7.97 -1.02 17.32
N VAL A 327 -9.03 -1.79 17.54
CA VAL A 327 -8.96 -3.01 18.38
C VAL A 327 -9.77 -4.15 17.77
N GLY A 328 -9.25 -5.38 17.76
CA GLY A 328 -10.08 -6.58 17.51
C GLY A 328 -10.57 -6.80 16.07
N ASN A 329 -10.02 -6.08 15.10
CA ASN A 329 -10.33 -6.23 13.67
C ASN A 329 -9.58 -7.42 13.03
N ARG A 330 -10.12 -8.01 11.96
CA ARG A 330 -9.64 -9.29 11.37
C ARG A 330 -9.50 -9.23 9.85
N ILE A 331 -8.37 -9.69 9.33
CA ILE A 331 -8.07 -9.79 7.89
C ILE A 331 -7.80 -11.26 7.58
N GLU A 332 -8.74 -11.94 6.92
CA GLU A 332 -8.78 -13.40 6.89
C GLU A 332 -8.96 -14.00 5.50
N ASN A 333 -8.11 -14.96 5.12
CA ASN A 333 -8.27 -15.74 3.88
C ASN A 333 -8.37 -14.89 2.60
N ASN A 334 -7.67 -13.76 2.53
CA ASN A 334 -7.65 -12.88 1.36
C ASN A 334 -6.45 -13.19 0.44
N GLU A 335 -6.58 -12.86 -0.84
CA GLU A 335 -5.45 -12.75 -1.77
C GLU A 335 -5.07 -11.27 -1.90
N ILE A 336 -3.85 -10.91 -1.50
CA ILE A 336 -3.34 -9.54 -1.56
C ILE A 336 -2.08 -9.50 -2.43
N SER A 337 -2.10 -8.76 -3.53
CA SER A 337 -0.99 -8.79 -4.47
C SER A 337 -0.72 -7.51 -5.26
N ASN A 338 0.45 -7.44 -5.89
CA ASN A 338 0.80 -6.42 -6.88
C ASN A 338 0.76 -4.96 -6.37
N GLY A 339 1.11 -4.74 -5.10
CA GLY A 339 1.33 -3.42 -4.52
C GLY A 339 2.80 -2.99 -4.57
N PRO A 340 3.12 -1.69 -4.73
CA PRO A 340 4.50 -1.21 -4.74
C PRO A 340 5.17 -1.27 -3.36
N HIS A 341 4.37 -1.20 -2.28
CA HIS A 341 4.78 -1.20 -0.87
C HIS A 341 4.12 -2.35 -0.09
N SER A 342 3.95 -2.17 1.23
CA SER A 342 3.25 -3.05 2.16
C SER A 342 1.86 -3.46 1.69
N ALA A 343 1.48 -4.70 1.97
CA ALA A 343 0.12 -5.20 1.83
C ALA A 343 -0.76 -4.76 3.00
N ILE A 344 -0.23 -4.84 4.21
CA ILE A 344 -0.95 -4.46 5.43
C ILE A 344 -0.05 -3.54 6.24
N ILE A 345 -0.59 -2.38 6.63
CA ILE A 345 -0.01 -1.57 7.71
C ILE A 345 -0.98 -1.65 8.88
N LEU A 346 -0.46 -2.06 10.03
CA LEU A 346 -1.23 -2.29 11.24
C LEU A 346 -0.90 -1.25 12.31
N ASN A 347 -1.93 -0.76 12.99
CA ASN A 347 -1.82 0.00 14.23
C ASN A 347 -2.93 -0.44 15.19
N GLY A 348 -2.60 -0.74 16.44
CA GLY A 348 -3.60 -1.02 17.46
C GLY A 348 -3.46 -2.40 18.10
N ASN A 349 -4.57 -2.93 18.59
CA ASN A 349 -4.55 -4.03 19.57
C ASN A 349 -5.42 -5.21 19.15
N ASP A 350 -5.05 -6.41 19.58
CA ASP A 350 -5.86 -7.62 19.46
C ASP A 350 -6.35 -7.95 18.02
N HIS A 351 -5.65 -7.48 16.99
CA HIS A 351 -5.97 -7.78 15.59
C HIS A 351 -5.60 -9.22 15.24
N VAL A 352 -6.32 -9.79 14.27
CA VAL A 352 -6.01 -11.12 13.72
C VAL A 352 -5.81 -11.02 12.22
N ILE A 353 -4.61 -11.36 11.76
CA ILE A 353 -4.27 -11.46 10.34
C ILE A 353 -4.00 -12.93 10.06
N SER A 354 -4.96 -13.63 9.44
CA SER A 354 -4.89 -15.09 9.33
C SER A 354 -5.23 -15.66 7.95
N GLY A 355 -4.51 -16.69 7.52
CA GLY A 355 -4.86 -17.45 6.33
C GLY A 355 -4.72 -16.69 4.99
N ASN A 356 -4.14 -15.49 4.98
CA ASN A 356 -4.02 -14.69 3.76
C ASN A 356 -2.88 -15.19 2.87
N HIS A 357 -3.04 -15.01 1.56
CA HIS A 357 -1.96 -15.09 0.59
C HIS A 357 -1.48 -13.68 0.26
N ILE A 358 -0.24 -13.35 0.61
CA ILE A 358 0.36 -12.06 0.28
C ILE A 358 1.50 -12.34 -0.69
N SER A 359 1.38 -11.82 -1.92
CA SER A 359 2.40 -12.06 -2.94
C SER A 359 2.75 -10.80 -3.72
N ASP A 360 3.97 -10.74 -4.24
CA ASP A 360 4.31 -9.72 -5.24
C ASP A 360 4.19 -8.26 -4.73
N VAL A 361 4.57 -8.03 -3.47
CA VAL A 361 4.54 -6.73 -2.80
C VAL A 361 5.93 -6.28 -2.34
N VAL A 362 6.05 -5.02 -1.90
CA VAL A 362 7.32 -4.40 -1.47
C VAL A 362 8.37 -4.39 -2.60
N LYS A 363 7.94 -4.05 -3.82
CA LYS A 363 8.76 -4.15 -5.03
C LYS A 363 9.68 -2.95 -5.26
N GLU A 364 9.43 -1.82 -4.61
CA GLU A 364 10.06 -0.54 -5.00
C GLU A 364 10.72 0.22 -3.86
N ALA A 365 10.20 0.16 -2.64
CA ALA A 365 10.75 0.87 -1.50
C ALA A 365 11.66 -0.01 -0.65
N ASP A 366 12.47 0.62 0.20
CA ASP A 366 13.18 -0.01 1.32
C ASP A 366 12.49 0.25 2.65
N ASP A 367 13.02 -0.33 3.72
CA ASP A 367 12.49 -0.16 5.09
C ASP A 367 11.00 -0.51 5.20
N ALA A 368 10.64 -1.68 4.66
CA ALA A 368 9.25 -2.04 4.44
C ALA A 368 9.00 -3.54 4.62
N GLY A 369 7.90 -3.86 5.29
CA GLY A 369 7.35 -5.21 5.39
C GLY A 369 6.12 -5.40 4.52
N ALA A 370 5.85 -6.61 4.04
CA ALA A 370 4.55 -6.96 3.47
C ALA A 370 3.44 -6.75 4.51
N ILE A 371 3.71 -7.13 5.76
CA ILE A 371 3.04 -6.59 6.94
C ILE A 371 4.04 -5.68 7.66
N TYR A 372 3.67 -4.42 7.85
CA TYR A 372 4.51 -3.41 8.49
C TYR A 372 3.79 -2.77 9.68
N VAL A 373 4.54 -2.57 10.75
CA VAL A 373 4.11 -1.84 11.95
C VAL A 373 5.35 -1.32 12.68
N GLY A 374 5.23 -0.23 13.45
CA GLY A 374 6.39 0.32 14.14
C GLY A 374 6.14 1.35 15.23
N ARG A 375 7.10 1.38 16.16
CA ARG A 375 7.31 2.43 17.17
C ARG A 375 6.19 2.59 18.20
N ASP A 376 5.47 1.54 18.57
CA ASP A 376 4.49 1.59 19.68
C ASP A 376 4.54 0.35 20.59
N TRP A 377 5.00 0.51 21.84
CA TRP A 377 4.95 -0.59 22.82
C TRP A 377 3.54 -1.02 23.21
N THR A 378 2.53 -0.23 22.91
CA THR A 378 1.16 -0.42 23.40
C THR A 378 0.25 -1.12 22.40
N GLU A 379 0.71 -1.37 21.17
CA GLU A 379 0.01 -2.04 20.08
C GLU A 379 0.17 -3.57 20.17
N ARG A 380 -0.33 -4.14 21.28
CA ARG A 380 -0.12 -5.54 21.69
C ARG A 380 -1.32 -6.43 21.45
N GLY A 381 -1.09 -7.75 21.52
CA GLY A 381 -2.14 -8.78 21.43
C GLY A 381 -2.45 -9.19 20.00
N ASN A 382 -1.75 -8.61 19.02
CA ASN A 382 -1.92 -8.89 17.61
C ASN A 382 -1.39 -10.29 17.25
N ILE A 383 -2.16 -11.01 16.44
CA ILE A 383 -1.84 -12.36 15.97
C ILE A 383 -1.70 -12.33 14.45
N ILE A 384 -0.55 -12.79 13.96
CA ILE A 384 -0.29 -13.02 12.54
C ILE A 384 -0.06 -14.52 12.36
N GLU A 385 -1.04 -15.23 11.80
CA GLU A 385 -0.96 -16.70 11.73
C GLU A 385 -1.38 -17.34 10.41
N SER A 386 -0.74 -18.45 10.07
CA SER A 386 -1.13 -19.29 8.93
C SER A 386 -1.24 -18.54 7.60
N ASN A 387 -0.51 -17.44 7.41
CA ASN A 387 -0.44 -16.72 6.13
C ASN A 387 0.65 -17.34 5.24
N LEU A 388 0.47 -17.23 3.93
CA LEU A 388 1.47 -17.54 2.92
C LEU A 388 2.03 -16.23 2.34
N PHE A 389 3.35 -16.06 2.42
CA PHE A 389 4.09 -14.96 1.81
C PHE A 389 4.91 -15.47 0.65
N SER A 390 4.73 -14.90 -0.54
CA SER A 390 5.40 -15.35 -1.76
C SER A 390 6.02 -14.18 -2.52
N ASN A 391 7.30 -14.25 -2.88
CA ASN A 391 7.97 -13.22 -3.70
C ASN A 391 7.89 -11.80 -3.12
N ILE A 392 8.30 -11.65 -1.86
CA ILE A 392 8.26 -10.35 -1.18
C ILE A 392 9.57 -9.61 -1.41
N GLY A 393 9.48 -8.56 -2.24
CA GLY A 393 10.51 -7.56 -2.50
C GLY A 393 11.88 -8.06 -2.98
N MET A 394 12.03 -9.33 -3.34
CA MET A 394 13.21 -9.84 -4.03
C MET A 394 13.32 -9.19 -5.43
N PRO A 395 14.36 -8.38 -5.71
CA PRO A 395 14.58 -7.88 -7.07
C PRO A 395 14.94 -9.04 -7.98
N ASP A 396 14.48 -8.95 -9.23
CA ASP A 396 14.96 -9.82 -10.28
C ASP A 396 16.47 -9.55 -10.47
N ALA A 397 17.32 -10.58 -10.34
CA ALA A 397 18.78 -10.42 -10.26
C ALA A 397 19.39 -9.78 -11.53
N ALA A 398 18.65 -9.76 -12.64
CA ALA A 398 19.05 -9.16 -13.91
C ALA A 398 18.69 -7.66 -14.05
N ASP A 399 17.91 -7.08 -13.14
CA ASP A 399 17.33 -5.75 -13.33
C ASP A 399 18.15 -4.63 -12.65
N LYS A 400 19.17 -4.13 -13.33
CA LYS A 400 19.96 -2.96 -12.90
C LYS A 400 19.15 -1.64 -12.83
N THR A 401 17.92 -1.63 -13.37
CA THR A 401 17.01 -0.46 -13.39
C THR A 401 15.92 -0.51 -12.33
N ALA A 402 15.87 -1.59 -11.54
CA ALA A 402 15.05 -1.65 -10.33
C ALA A 402 15.59 -0.70 -9.24
N VAL A 403 14.84 -0.53 -8.16
CA VAL A 403 15.34 0.16 -6.97
C VAL A 403 16.39 -0.75 -6.29
N VAL A 404 17.65 -0.62 -6.71
CA VAL A 404 18.88 -1.17 -6.12
C VAL A 404 19.21 -0.43 -4.83
N GLY A 405 19.74 -1.16 -3.83
CA GLY A 405 20.16 -0.63 -2.54
C GLY A 405 19.17 -0.87 -1.40
N ARG A 406 18.08 -1.59 -1.67
CA ARG A 406 16.98 -1.81 -0.72
C ARG A 406 17.41 -2.64 0.49
N ARG A 407 17.21 -2.07 1.68
CA ARG A 407 17.47 -2.69 2.99
C ARG A 407 16.14 -2.99 3.69
N TYR A 408 16.16 -3.93 4.64
CA TYR A 408 15.02 -4.25 5.49
C TYR A 408 13.72 -4.62 4.75
N ILE A 409 13.86 -5.25 3.58
CA ILE A 409 12.73 -5.78 2.80
C ILE A 409 12.22 -7.07 3.43
N SER A 410 11.03 -7.00 4.01
CA SER A 410 10.60 -8.01 4.95
C SER A 410 9.24 -8.61 4.65
N GLY A 411 9.00 -9.84 5.11
CA GLY A 411 7.66 -10.42 5.14
C GLY A 411 6.83 -9.73 6.23
N ILE A 412 7.26 -9.86 7.48
CA ILE A 412 6.71 -9.16 8.64
C ILE A 412 7.82 -8.29 9.25
N TYR A 413 7.57 -7.00 9.37
CA TYR A 413 8.51 -6.05 9.95
C TYR A 413 7.90 -5.40 11.20
N LEU A 414 8.44 -5.78 12.35
CA LEU A 414 8.16 -5.15 13.64
C LEU A 414 9.24 -4.09 13.88
N ASP A 415 8.97 -2.87 13.42
CA ASP A 415 9.96 -1.80 13.37
C ASP A 415 10.04 -1.00 14.69
N ASP A 416 11.21 -0.43 14.97
CA ASP A 416 11.46 0.51 16.07
C ASP A 416 10.80 0.14 17.43
N GLN A 417 11.12 -1.03 17.98
CA GLN A 417 10.59 -1.55 19.25
C GLN A 417 9.11 -1.93 19.30
N GLU A 418 8.49 -2.18 18.16
CA GLU A 418 7.16 -2.76 18.12
C GLU A 418 7.09 -4.13 18.85
N SER A 419 6.07 -4.34 19.68
CA SER A 419 6.13 -5.35 20.75
C SER A 419 4.82 -6.10 20.99
N GLY A 420 4.92 -7.32 21.54
CA GLY A 420 3.76 -8.09 22.00
C GLY A 420 2.94 -8.80 20.91
N TYR A 421 3.60 -9.23 19.83
CA TYR A 421 2.98 -9.96 18.71
C TYR A 421 3.13 -11.47 18.87
N VAL A 422 2.13 -12.21 18.40
CA VAL A 422 2.24 -13.65 18.15
C VAL A 422 2.28 -13.89 16.64
N ILE A 423 3.45 -14.31 16.15
CA ILE A 423 3.68 -14.64 14.74
C ILE A 423 3.88 -16.14 14.65
N LYS A 424 2.85 -16.86 14.18
CA LYS A 424 2.87 -18.33 14.23
C LYS A 424 2.40 -19.04 12.97
N ARG A 425 3.06 -20.14 12.63
CA ARG A 425 2.68 -21.03 11.51
C ARG A 425 2.52 -20.34 10.16
N ASN A 426 3.20 -19.21 9.95
CA ASN A 426 3.26 -18.57 8.63
C ASN A 426 4.29 -19.29 7.75
N VAL A 427 4.07 -19.25 6.44
CA VAL A 427 4.99 -19.80 5.44
C VAL A 427 5.53 -18.64 4.62
N PHE A 428 6.84 -18.55 4.54
CA PHE A 428 7.55 -17.56 3.74
C PHE A 428 8.33 -18.28 2.65
N ASP A 429 7.93 -18.08 1.39
CA ASP A 429 8.63 -18.60 0.23
C ASP A 429 9.17 -17.44 -0.60
N HIS A 430 10.49 -17.43 -0.81
CA HIS A 430 11.16 -16.39 -1.59
C HIS A 430 10.96 -14.97 -1.01
N VAL A 431 11.31 -14.82 0.26
CA VAL A 431 11.23 -13.55 1.01
C VAL A 431 12.61 -13.20 1.53
N ALA A 432 13.10 -11.98 1.23
CA ALA A 432 14.45 -11.57 1.58
C ALA A 432 14.74 -11.70 3.09
N LEU A 433 13.92 -11.03 3.91
CA LEU A 433 13.95 -11.09 5.37
C LEU A 433 12.56 -11.47 5.91
N PRO A 434 12.25 -12.75 6.10
CA PRO A 434 10.88 -13.18 6.43
C PRO A 434 10.29 -12.48 7.66
N ILE A 435 11.00 -12.44 8.78
CA ILE A 435 10.60 -11.72 9.99
C ILE A 435 11.76 -10.85 10.47
N VAL A 436 11.50 -9.57 10.67
CA VAL A 436 12.43 -8.64 11.32
C VAL A 436 11.82 -8.11 12.60
N VAL A 437 12.53 -8.28 13.71
CA VAL A 437 12.21 -7.69 15.01
C VAL A 437 13.27 -6.66 15.34
N HIS A 438 12.90 -5.39 15.17
CA HIS A 438 13.83 -4.26 15.23
C HIS A 438 13.80 -3.61 16.61
N GLY A 439 14.29 -4.33 17.62
CA GLY A 439 14.31 -3.87 19.02
C GLY A 439 13.04 -4.15 19.81
N GLY A 440 12.04 -4.82 19.21
CA GLY A 440 10.79 -5.19 19.86
C GLY A 440 10.95 -6.17 21.02
N ARG A 441 10.01 -6.18 21.95
CA ARG A 441 9.98 -7.08 23.12
C ARG A 441 8.68 -7.88 23.22
N ASP A 442 8.73 -8.94 24.03
CA ASP A 442 7.57 -9.81 24.32
C ASP A 442 6.89 -10.43 23.08
N ASN A 443 7.61 -10.55 21.96
CA ASN A 443 7.09 -11.18 20.74
C ASN A 443 7.29 -12.70 20.78
N ALA A 444 6.36 -13.46 20.21
CA ALA A 444 6.43 -14.90 20.10
C ALA A 444 6.46 -15.34 18.62
N LEU A 445 7.57 -15.93 18.20
CA LEU A 445 7.83 -16.39 16.84
C LEU A 445 7.81 -17.93 16.81
N ILE A 446 6.66 -18.50 16.47
CA ILE A 446 6.36 -19.92 16.73
C ILE A 446 6.07 -20.68 15.44
N GLU A 447 6.80 -21.76 15.18
CA GLU A 447 6.46 -22.74 14.15
C GLU A 447 6.31 -22.15 12.74
N ASN A 448 7.00 -21.05 12.42
CA ASN A 448 7.01 -20.51 11.07
C ASN A 448 7.94 -21.33 10.17
N ILE A 449 7.62 -21.37 8.88
CA ILE A 449 8.42 -22.05 7.86
C ILE A 449 9.04 -21.00 6.95
N PHE A 450 10.36 -21.08 6.78
CA PHE A 450 11.14 -20.20 5.93
C PHE A 450 11.78 -20.99 4.81
N SER A 451 11.42 -20.67 3.57
CA SER A 451 12.01 -21.24 2.38
C SER A 451 12.70 -20.14 1.59
N GLN A 452 13.99 -20.34 1.34
CA GLN A 452 14.78 -19.50 0.43
C GLN A 452 14.81 -18.02 0.84
N CYS A 453 15.22 -17.77 2.07
CA CYS A 453 15.51 -16.42 2.52
C CYS A 453 16.88 -15.94 2.00
N PHE A 454 17.07 -14.63 1.90
CA PHE A 454 18.37 -14.06 1.50
C PHE A 454 19.41 -14.18 2.62
N SER A 455 18.98 -14.06 3.89
CA SER A 455 19.89 -14.05 5.04
C SER A 455 19.51 -15.05 6.13
N SER A 456 18.36 -14.86 6.78
CA SER A 456 17.81 -15.77 7.79
C SER A 456 16.30 -15.58 7.85
N GLY A 457 15.58 -16.56 8.39
CA GLY A 457 14.13 -16.49 8.60
C GLY A 457 13.74 -15.38 9.56
N ILE A 458 14.48 -15.26 10.65
CA ILE A 458 14.27 -14.25 11.69
C ILE A 458 15.53 -13.41 11.84
N VAL A 459 15.38 -12.08 11.84
CA VAL A 459 16.42 -11.13 12.20
C VAL A 459 16.03 -10.45 13.50
N LEU A 460 16.89 -10.60 14.51
CA LEU A 460 16.72 -10.00 15.83
C LEU A 460 17.74 -8.87 16.01
N GLU A 461 17.24 -7.67 16.29
CA GLU A 461 18.08 -6.51 16.54
C GLU A 461 17.74 -5.85 17.88
N ARG A 462 18.72 -5.17 18.45
CA ARG A 462 18.59 -4.21 19.54
C ARG A 462 18.58 -2.82 18.93
N ARG A 463 17.45 -2.13 19.05
CA ARG A 463 17.25 -0.76 18.53
C ARG A 463 16.23 -0.02 19.38
N GLY A 464 16.30 1.31 19.40
CA GLY A 464 15.23 2.23 19.80
C GLY A 464 15.62 3.19 20.92
N GLU A 465 14.67 4.07 21.28
CA GLU A 465 14.93 5.31 22.02
C GLU A 465 14.86 5.19 23.54
N GLY A 466 14.33 4.09 24.10
CA GLY A 466 14.10 3.96 25.55
C GLY A 466 13.16 5.03 26.13
N LEU A 467 13.24 5.31 27.44
CA LEU A 467 12.44 6.34 28.12
C LEU A 467 13.16 7.70 28.12
N ASN A 468 13.24 8.31 26.93
CA ASN A 468 13.93 9.59 26.74
C ASN A 468 12.97 10.72 26.31
N GLY A 469 11.67 10.62 26.63
CA GLY A 469 10.67 11.60 26.20
C GLY A 469 10.32 11.56 24.71
N GLY A 470 10.74 10.49 24.02
CA GLY A 470 10.52 10.29 22.58
C GLY A 470 9.14 9.72 22.21
N THR A 471 9.02 9.24 20.98
CA THR A 471 7.72 8.80 20.41
C THR A 471 7.13 7.62 21.20
N LEU A 472 7.96 6.66 21.60
CA LEU A 472 7.54 5.47 22.35
C LEU A 472 6.94 5.84 23.71
N GLU A 473 7.59 6.73 24.45
CA GLU A 473 7.08 7.17 25.75
C GLU A 473 5.81 8.01 25.61
N SER A 474 5.71 8.86 24.58
CA SER A 474 4.50 9.62 24.28
C SER A 474 3.31 8.69 24.02
N ARG A 475 3.47 7.67 23.16
CA ARG A 475 2.44 6.67 22.87
C ARG A 475 2.09 5.81 24.08
N LEU A 476 3.09 5.42 24.87
CA LEU A 476 2.88 4.72 26.14
C LEU A 476 1.97 5.51 27.09
N ASN A 477 2.23 6.81 27.23
CA ASN A 477 1.45 7.68 28.12
C ASN A 477 0.07 8.08 27.52
N ALA A 478 -0.18 7.82 26.24
CA ALA A 478 -1.45 8.12 25.57
C ALA A 478 -2.57 7.10 25.88
N VAL A 479 -2.24 5.97 26.51
CA VAL A 479 -3.19 4.92 26.91
C VAL A 479 -3.03 4.58 28.39
N PRO A 480 -4.08 4.07 29.07
CA PRO A 480 -4.02 3.79 30.50
C PRO A 480 -3.34 2.43 30.79
N TYR A 481 -2.10 2.25 30.34
CA TYR A 481 -1.39 0.96 30.31
C TYR A 481 -1.18 0.29 31.68
N THR A 482 -1.28 1.03 32.79
CA THR A 482 -1.21 0.51 34.17
C THR A 482 -2.58 0.32 34.84
N SER A 483 -3.68 0.69 34.18
CA SER A 483 -5.02 0.46 34.71
C SER A 483 -5.29 -1.04 34.90
N PRO A 484 -6.21 -1.44 35.80
CA PRO A 484 -6.53 -2.86 36.00
C PRO A 484 -6.90 -3.59 34.70
N LEU A 485 -7.62 -2.91 33.80
CA LEU A 485 -7.99 -3.45 32.49
C LEU A 485 -6.76 -3.76 31.64
N TRP A 486 -5.87 -2.78 31.46
CA TRP A 486 -4.67 -2.93 30.63
C TRP A 486 -3.63 -3.85 31.26
N ALA A 487 -3.40 -3.74 32.57
CA ALA A 487 -2.47 -4.61 33.29
C ALA A 487 -2.94 -6.07 33.30
N SER A 488 -4.25 -6.32 33.31
CA SER A 488 -4.79 -7.67 33.16
C SER A 488 -4.62 -8.20 31.73
N ARG A 489 -4.78 -7.36 30.70
CA ARG A 489 -4.66 -7.77 29.29
C ARG A 489 -3.19 -7.91 28.85
N TYR A 490 -2.34 -6.98 29.26
CA TYR A 490 -0.93 -6.85 28.86
C TYR A 490 -0.02 -6.69 30.09
N PRO A 491 0.11 -7.71 30.94
CA PRO A 491 0.82 -7.59 32.22
C PRO A 491 2.29 -7.15 32.07
N LEU A 492 2.99 -7.61 31.02
CA LEU A 492 4.39 -7.22 30.78
C LEU A 492 4.56 -5.75 30.40
N LEU A 493 3.53 -5.13 29.79
CA LEU A 493 3.54 -3.71 29.45
C LEU A 493 3.39 -2.82 30.69
N ALA A 494 2.60 -3.25 31.67
CA ALA A 494 2.36 -2.48 32.90
C ALA A 494 3.66 -2.23 33.69
N GLU A 495 4.67 -3.09 33.51
CA GLU A 495 5.97 -3.02 34.18
C GLU A 495 7.09 -2.44 33.30
N ILE A 496 6.77 -1.94 32.10
CA ILE A 496 7.80 -1.60 31.09
C ILE A 496 8.80 -0.57 31.59
N LYS A 497 8.36 0.41 32.39
CA LYS A 497 9.22 1.50 32.88
C LYS A 497 10.30 1.02 33.86
N SER A 498 10.08 -0.09 34.56
CA SER A 498 11.04 -0.64 35.53
C SER A 498 11.89 -1.78 34.97
N LYS A 499 11.67 -2.19 33.71
CA LYS A 499 12.30 -3.39 33.13
C LYS A 499 13.01 -3.09 31.82
N ALA A 500 14.16 -2.43 31.92
CA ALA A 500 15.09 -2.16 30.82
C ALA A 500 14.35 -1.76 29.52
N PRO A 501 13.68 -0.59 29.50
CA PRO A 501 12.73 -0.22 28.45
C PRO A 501 13.37 -0.18 27.05
N GLU A 502 14.68 0.01 26.95
CA GLU A 502 15.44 0.00 25.70
C GLU A 502 15.81 -1.41 25.18
N ASP A 503 15.67 -2.45 26.01
CA ASP A 503 16.15 -3.78 25.67
C ASP A 503 15.02 -4.68 25.11
N PRO A 504 15.32 -5.45 24.04
CA PRO A 504 14.36 -6.32 23.37
C PRO A 504 14.17 -7.66 24.11
N VAL A 505 13.78 -7.60 25.38
CA VAL A 505 13.69 -8.79 26.24
C VAL A 505 12.40 -9.61 26.00
N ASN A 506 12.36 -10.82 26.58
CA ASN A 506 11.20 -11.71 26.61
C ASN A 506 10.66 -12.16 25.24
N ASN A 507 11.36 -11.91 24.12
CA ASN A 507 10.93 -12.53 22.88
C ASN A 507 11.21 -14.04 22.92
N LYS A 508 10.37 -14.81 22.22
CA LYS A 508 10.42 -16.27 22.18
C LYS A 508 10.51 -16.74 20.75
N GLU A 509 11.32 -17.75 20.51
CA GLU A 509 11.44 -18.45 19.24
C GLU A 509 11.32 -19.95 19.52
N TYR A 510 10.37 -20.61 18.87
CA TYR A 510 10.11 -22.03 19.09
C TYR A 510 9.66 -22.74 17.82
N GLY A 511 10.24 -23.90 17.52
CA GLY A 511 9.73 -24.82 16.51
C GLY A 511 9.78 -24.32 15.06
N ASN A 512 10.52 -23.24 14.77
CA ASN A 512 10.60 -22.70 13.42
C ASN A 512 11.46 -23.60 12.51
N VAL A 513 11.12 -23.65 11.22
CA VAL A 513 11.82 -24.51 10.27
C VAL A 513 12.37 -23.70 9.12
N GLY A 514 13.68 -23.79 8.92
CA GLY A 514 14.36 -23.22 7.76
C GLY A 514 14.65 -24.29 6.71
N VAL A 515 14.19 -24.10 5.46
CA VAL A 515 14.52 -24.95 4.31
C VAL A 515 15.41 -24.16 3.37
N ASN A 516 16.69 -24.56 3.28
CA ASN A 516 17.76 -23.79 2.65
C ASN A 516 17.84 -22.33 3.15
N CYS A 517 17.51 -22.12 4.42
CA CYS A 517 17.44 -20.81 5.05
C CYS A 517 17.84 -20.98 6.52
N PRO A 518 18.80 -20.22 7.06
CA PRO A 518 19.07 -20.21 8.50
C PRO A 518 17.82 -19.76 9.25
N VAL A 519 17.50 -20.37 10.40
CA VAL A 519 16.26 -20.04 11.11
C VAL A 519 16.30 -18.61 11.65
N SER A 520 17.36 -18.26 12.38
CA SER A 520 17.48 -16.94 13.00
C SER A 520 18.92 -16.44 13.01
N ARG A 521 19.07 -15.11 13.08
CA ARG A 521 20.34 -14.44 13.32
C ARG A 521 20.14 -13.20 14.19
N PHE A 522 21.19 -12.84 14.90
CA PHE A 522 21.27 -11.55 15.60
C PHE A 522 22.07 -10.55 14.76
N ALA A 523 21.65 -9.29 14.77
CA ALA A 523 22.48 -8.21 14.23
C ALA A 523 23.74 -7.98 15.09
N SER A 524 24.76 -7.36 14.52
CA SER A 524 26.08 -7.18 15.16
C SER A 524 26.05 -6.33 16.43
N ASN A 525 25.03 -5.48 16.58
CA ASN A 525 24.80 -4.63 17.77
C ASN A 525 23.98 -5.34 18.86
N THR A 526 23.75 -6.66 18.72
CA THR A 526 22.76 -7.40 19.50
C THR A 526 23.38 -8.66 20.09
N SER A 527 23.11 -8.94 21.37
CA SER A 527 23.62 -10.12 22.08
C SER A 527 22.53 -11.18 22.25
N PRO A 528 22.82 -12.47 22.00
CA PRO A 528 21.91 -13.56 22.34
C PRO A 528 21.52 -13.60 23.84
N ALA A 529 22.31 -12.96 24.71
CA ALA A 529 22.05 -12.94 26.16
C ALA A 529 20.70 -12.30 26.55
N TYR A 530 20.13 -11.42 25.71
CA TYR A 530 18.80 -10.86 25.96
C TYR A 530 17.66 -11.86 25.70
N TRP A 531 17.98 -13.01 25.11
CA TRP A 531 17.01 -14.05 24.75
C TRP A 531 17.53 -15.47 25.05
N PRO A 532 17.53 -15.88 26.32
CA PRO A 532 18.12 -17.15 26.74
C PRO A 532 17.39 -18.40 26.20
N ASP A 533 16.14 -18.27 25.75
CA ASP A 533 15.25 -19.39 25.42
C ASP A 533 14.93 -19.54 23.91
N LEU A 534 15.76 -18.99 23.00
CA LEU A 534 15.48 -19.05 21.55
C LEU A 534 15.90 -20.37 20.91
N GLY A 535 15.18 -20.73 19.84
CA GLY A 535 15.54 -21.81 18.93
C GLY A 535 15.16 -23.20 19.42
N HIS A 536 14.45 -23.32 20.54
CA HIS A 536 14.04 -24.64 21.03
C HIS A 536 13.12 -25.34 20.01
N ARG A 537 13.52 -26.55 19.59
CA ARG A 537 12.90 -27.35 18.51
C ARG A 537 12.91 -26.68 17.12
N SER A 538 13.57 -25.54 16.95
CA SER A 538 13.84 -25.01 15.62
C SER A 538 14.82 -25.93 14.87
N ARG A 539 14.68 -26.06 13.56
CA ARG A 539 15.55 -26.93 12.75
C ARG A 539 15.79 -26.36 11.35
N GLU A 540 16.96 -26.67 10.81
CA GLU A 540 17.37 -26.30 9.46
C GLU A 540 17.47 -27.56 8.59
N ILE A 541 16.89 -27.51 7.40
CA ILE A 541 16.88 -28.60 6.42
C ILE A 541 17.54 -28.10 5.15
N LYS A 542 18.51 -28.86 4.64
CA LYS A 542 19.16 -28.61 3.36
C LYS A 542 18.56 -29.53 2.29
N THR A 543 18.24 -28.98 1.13
CA THR A 543 17.79 -29.73 -0.05
C THR A 543 18.69 -29.44 -1.24
N ALA A 544 18.77 -30.37 -2.19
CA ALA A 544 19.65 -30.23 -3.36
C ALA A 544 19.15 -29.19 -4.38
N SER A 545 17.84 -28.93 -4.41
CA SER A 545 17.19 -27.97 -5.31
C SER A 545 16.22 -27.07 -4.54
N ARG A 546 15.79 -25.99 -5.21
CA ARG A 546 14.77 -25.05 -4.72
C ARG A 546 13.41 -25.76 -4.65
N PRO A 547 12.84 -26.01 -3.45
CA PRO A 547 11.55 -26.69 -3.34
C PRO A 547 10.40 -25.72 -3.62
N SER A 548 9.34 -26.20 -4.26
CA SER A 548 8.05 -25.50 -4.31
C SER A 548 7.34 -25.55 -2.95
N VAL A 549 6.31 -24.73 -2.76
CA VAL A 549 5.43 -24.80 -1.56
C VAL A 549 4.85 -26.21 -1.38
N THR A 550 4.47 -26.87 -2.47
CA THR A 550 4.00 -28.26 -2.46
C THR A 550 5.10 -29.21 -1.99
N ASP A 551 6.34 -29.04 -2.43
CA ASP A 551 7.47 -29.87 -2.00
C ASP A 551 7.76 -29.69 -0.51
N ILE A 552 7.69 -28.45 0.00
CA ILE A 552 7.89 -28.14 1.43
C ILE A 552 6.93 -28.96 2.30
N ARG A 553 5.66 -29.07 1.92
CA ARG A 553 4.67 -29.89 2.65
C ARG A 553 5.11 -31.36 2.75
N HIS A 554 5.63 -31.92 1.66
CA HIS A 554 6.10 -33.31 1.63
C HIS A 554 7.42 -33.48 2.40
N ILE A 555 8.36 -32.55 2.26
CA ILE A 555 9.65 -32.56 2.97
C ILE A 555 9.44 -32.54 4.48
N LEU A 556 8.51 -31.70 4.96
CA LEU A 556 8.23 -31.54 6.37
C LEU A 556 7.28 -32.61 6.93
N GLN A 557 6.65 -33.40 6.07
CA GLN A 557 5.62 -34.39 6.43
C GLN A 557 4.48 -33.80 7.25
N VAL A 558 4.06 -32.58 6.90
CA VAL A 558 2.98 -31.85 7.58
C VAL A 558 1.69 -31.87 6.76
N THR A 559 0.56 -31.78 7.45
CA THR A 559 -0.78 -31.75 6.87
C THR A 559 -1.28 -30.31 6.67
N CYS A 560 -2.32 -30.13 5.85
CA CYS A 560 -3.01 -28.84 5.75
C CYS A 560 -3.71 -28.42 7.06
N GLY A 561 -4.00 -29.37 7.96
CA GLY A 561 -4.57 -29.07 9.28
C GLY A 561 -3.53 -28.42 10.20
N GLU A 562 -2.28 -28.87 10.12
CA GLU A 562 -1.16 -28.28 10.86
C GLU A 562 -0.74 -26.93 10.27
N TYR A 563 -0.58 -26.88 8.94
CA TYR A 563 -0.18 -25.70 8.17
C TYR A 563 -1.14 -25.41 7.01
N PRO A 564 -2.25 -24.68 7.27
CA PRO A 564 -3.20 -24.29 6.23
C PRO A 564 -2.57 -23.49 5.08
N ALA A 565 -1.56 -22.67 5.41
CA ALA A 565 -0.84 -21.83 4.46
C ALA A 565 -0.22 -22.61 3.28
N LEU A 566 0.22 -23.85 3.50
CA LEU A 566 0.81 -24.70 2.45
C LEU A 566 -0.22 -25.23 1.45
N CYS A 567 -1.51 -24.97 1.67
CA CYS A 567 -2.60 -25.49 0.85
C CYS A 567 -3.44 -24.37 0.20
N ILE A 568 -3.08 -23.12 0.46
CA ILE A 568 -3.62 -21.94 -0.24
C ILE A 568 -3.33 -22.09 -1.74
N GLY A 569 -4.38 -22.03 -2.58
CA GLY A 569 -4.29 -22.17 -4.05
C GLY A 569 -4.31 -23.61 -4.60
N SER A 570 -4.13 -24.64 -3.75
CA SER A 570 -4.26 -26.06 -4.18
C SER A 570 -5.72 -26.57 -4.21
N GLN A 571 -6.62 -25.83 -3.55
CA GLN A 571 -8.05 -26.02 -3.68
C GLN A 571 -8.56 -24.87 -4.55
N GLY A 572 -8.98 -25.16 -5.77
CA GLY A 572 -9.66 -24.17 -6.61
C GLY A 572 -10.80 -23.56 -5.80
N ARG A 573 -10.70 -22.27 -5.51
CA ARG A 573 -11.76 -21.46 -4.90
C ARG A 573 -12.05 -20.32 -5.84
#